data_AF-A0A135WK59-F1
#
_entry.id   AF-A0A135WK59-F1
#
_cell.length_a   1.000
_cell.length_b   1.000
_cell.length_c   1.000
_cell.angle_alpha   90.00
_cell.angle_beta   90.00
_cell.angle_gamma   90.00
#
_symmetry.space_group_name_H-M   'P 1'
#
loop_
_entity.id
_entity.type
_entity.pdbx_description
1 polymer ?
#
loop_
_entity_poly.entity_id
_entity_poly.type
_entity_poly.pdbx_seq_one_letter_code
_entity_poly.pdbx_strand_id
1 'polypeptide(L)'
;MNATRFFVAACIAFLFSCQKKEEKRLVISEQLIDNFDFTKDAVFDTLSVPPHLRKIVADISALNIYETKQGGKGAVETPANFKNFKKLFGTASESELLAFTDNKNNAVAVYAAIGLQEKNNRYTVPVFQKMLNRKGRVHFQDGCIIGEDHPAEPVYWNHYYKLESKELKSDSGLKQLDSMLLFMPDSSELILTTALRNRTYSEGLKKQIAKQAFEYHRLPALLYITSWHKKEYAVPLQKELLELIKNDSLDTDHKRYYLSELLSFNNVENKKAILNYLRKDSSWKEDGKILSQMENNGISAEDYK
;
A
#
# COMPACT_ATOMS: atom_id res chain seq x y z
N MET A 1 -33.77 -77.27 28.18
CA MET A 1 -34.79 -77.04 29.22
C MET A 1 -34.52 -75.70 29.88
N ASN A 2 -35.53 -74.83 29.86
CA ASN A 2 -35.80 -73.66 30.73
C ASN A 2 -34.61 -72.73 31.06
N ALA A 3 -34.48 -71.54 30.47
CA ALA A 3 -35.25 -70.31 30.80
C ALA A 3 -35.12 -69.97 32.31
N THR A 4 -34.80 -68.77 32.79
CA THR A 4 -34.93 -67.40 32.26
C THR A 4 -34.34 -66.42 33.31
N ARG A 5 -34.01 -65.18 32.91
CA ARG A 5 -34.07 -63.90 33.67
C ARG A 5 -32.95 -63.59 34.69
N PHE A 6 -32.44 -62.37 34.91
CA PHE A 6 -32.69 -60.98 34.47
C PHE A 6 -31.41 -60.15 34.84
N PHE A 7 -30.89 -59.28 33.96
CA PHE A 7 -30.91 -57.80 34.03
C PHE A 7 -29.75 -57.08 34.77
N VAL A 8 -29.19 -56.10 34.03
CA VAL A 8 -28.47 -54.84 34.40
C VAL A 8 -26.98 -54.86 34.79
N ALA A 9 -26.21 -54.38 33.80
CA ALA A 9 -25.17 -53.35 33.83
C ALA A 9 -24.39 -53.02 35.11
N ALA A 10 -23.07 -53.05 35.02
CA ALA A 10 -22.19 -51.86 35.13
C ALA A 10 -20.72 -52.27 34.90
N CYS A 11 -19.87 -51.27 34.71
CA CYS A 11 -18.39 -51.31 34.65
C CYS A 11 -17.75 -51.44 33.26
N ILE A 12 -17.94 -50.38 32.47
CA ILE A 12 -16.84 -49.76 31.72
C ILE A 12 -15.84 -49.24 32.77
N ALA A 13 -14.62 -49.77 32.82
CA ALA A 13 -13.48 -49.10 33.44
C ALA A 13 -12.15 -49.70 32.94
N PHE A 14 -11.23 -48.80 32.55
CA PHE A 14 -9.79 -49.00 32.33
C PHE A 14 -9.31 -49.61 31.00
N LEU A 15 -9.48 -48.81 29.94
CA LEU A 15 -8.37 -48.58 28.99
C LEU A 15 -8.04 -47.07 28.98
N PHE A 16 -7.52 -46.58 30.10
CA PHE A 16 -6.84 -45.30 30.18
C PHE A 16 -5.34 -45.53 30.08
N SER A 17 -4.72 -45.04 29.00
CA SER A 17 -3.55 -44.14 29.09
C SER A 17 -2.90 -43.98 27.71
N CYS A 18 -3.53 -43.16 26.86
CA CYS A 18 -2.82 -42.39 25.83
C CYS A 18 -3.76 -41.31 25.26
N GLN A 19 -4.35 -40.48 26.13
CA GLN A 19 -4.82 -39.18 25.68
C GLN A 19 -3.62 -38.24 25.69
N LYS A 20 -2.94 -38.18 24.54
CA LYS A 20 -2.14 -37.03 24.17
C LYS A 20 -3.11 -35.84 24.21
N LYS A 21 -2.90 -34.91 25.16
CA LYS A 21 -3.54 -33.59 25.10
C LYS A 21 -3.15 -33.00 23.74
N GLU A 22 -4.07 -33.04 22.78
CA GLU A 22 -4.08 -32.04 21.73
C GLU A 22 -4.45 -30.74 22.42
N GLU A 23 -3.44 -30.02 22.90
CA GLU A 23 -3.53 -28.57 22.91
C GLU A 23 -3.87 -28.20 21.46
N LYS A 24 -5.13 -27.83 21.23
CA LYS A 24 -5.50 -27.04 20.06
C LYS A 24 -4.59 -25.82 20.10
N ARG A 25 -3.50 -25.90 19.32
CA ARG A 25 -2.75 -24.71 18.92
C ARG A 25 -3.79 -23.80 18.29
N LEU A 26 -4.18 -22.77 19.02
CA LEU A 26 -4.93 -21.64 18.48
C LEU A 26 -4.17 -21.23 17.22
N VAL A 27 -4.78 -21.48 16.07
CA VAL A 27 -4.22 -21.06 14.81
C VAL A 27 -4.31 -19.53 14.85
N ILE A 28 -3.16 -18.89 14.97
CA ILE A 28 -3.01 -17.42 15.07
C ILE A 28 -3.77 -16.70 13.94
N SER A 29 -4.10 -17.38 12.83
CA SER A 29 -4.91 -16.84 11.75
C SER A 29 -6.33 -16.42 12.16
N GLU A 30 -6.95 -17.05 13.17
CA GLU A 30 -8.32 -16.66 13.60
C GLU A 30 -8.33 -15.36 14.44
N GLN A 31 -7.20 -14.98 15.04
CA GLN A 31 -7.06 -13.72 15.79
C GLN A 31 -6.64 -12.52 14.94
N LEU A 32 -6.23 -12.74 13.68
CA LEU A 32 -5.73 -11.68 12.78
C LEU A 32 -6.75 -11.24 11.73
N ILE A 33 -7.96 -11.81 11.72
CA ILE A 33 -9.07 -11.25 10.96
C ILE A 33 -9.72 -10.24 11.91
N ASP A 34 -9.23 -9.00 11.90
CA ASP A 34 -10.07 -7.90 12.33
C ASP A 34 -11.41 -8.06 11.60
N ASN A 35 -12.52 -8.08 12.34
CA ASN A 35 -13.85 -8.04 11.75
C ASN A 35 -14.04 -6.66 11.13
N PHE A 36 -13.50 -6.48 9.91
CA PHE A 36 -13.66 -5.27 9.12
C PHE A 36 -15.11 -5.20 8.66
N ASP A 37 -15.92 -4.47 9.43
CA ASP A 37 -17.29 -4.15 9.07
C ASP A 37 -17.34 -2.80 8.32
N PHE A 38 -17.12 -2.87 7.00
CA PHE A 38 -17.08 -1.71 6.09
C PHE A 38 -18.43 -0.98 5.98
N THR A 39 -19.52 -1.60 6.46
CA THR A 39 -20.88 -1.08 6.31
C THR A 39 -21.20 0.02 7.32
N LYS A 40 -20.43 0.13 8.41
CA LYS A 40 -20.64 1.11 9.48
C LYS A 40 -20.52 2.56 8.99
N ASP A 41 -19.70 2.80 7.98
CA ASP A 41 -19.46 4.12 7.39
C ASP A 41 -20.22 4.34 6.07
N ALA A 42 -21.18 3.47 5.74
CA ALA A 42 -21.96 3.56 4.52
C ALA A 42 -22.83 4.83 4.50
N VAL A 43 -22.55 5.71 3.54
CA VAL A 43 -23.41 6.88 3.25
C VAL A 43 -24.31 6.55 2.07
N PHE A 44 -25.62 6.75 2.24
CA PHE A 44 -26.59 6.63 1.16
C PHE A 44 -26.96 8.01 0.61
N ASP A 45 -26.45 8.33 -0.57
CA ASP A 45 -26.77 9.57 -1.28
C ASP A 45 -27.64 9.28 -2.49
N THR A 46 -28.95 9.18 -2.26
CA THR A 46 -29.93 8.73 -3.27
C THR A 46 -30.75 9.86 -3.89
N LEU A 47 -30.67 11.08 -3.35
CA LEU A 47 -31.53 12.20 -3.77
C LEU A 47 -31.20 12.71 -5.18
N SER A 48 -29.93 12.61 -5.59
CA SER A 48 -29.42 13.02 -6.90
C SER A 48 -29.29 11.86 -7.90
N VAL A 49 -29.76 10.67 -7.55
CA VAL A 49 -29.56 9.45 -8.36
C VAL A 49 -30.76 9.20 -9.29
N PRO A 50 -30.54 9.12 -10.63
CA PRO A 50 -31.59 8.79 -11.60
C PRO A 50 -32.31 7.47 -11.26
N PRO A 51 -33.64 7.37 -11.46
CA PRO A 51 -34.42 6.21 -11.06
C PRO A 51 -33.88 4.86 -11.52
N HIS A 52 -33.37 4.75 -12.75
CA HIS A 52 -32.81 3.50 -13.30
C HIS A 52 -31.48 3.07 -12.68
N LEU A 53 -30.78 3.98 -11.99
CA LEU A 53 -29.49 3.72 -11.34
C LEU A 53 -29.59 3.60 -9.82
N ARG A 54 -30.72 4.00 -9.21
CA ARG A 54 -30.90 4.03 -7.75
C ARG A 54 -30.55 2.72 -7.07
N LYS A 55 -31.05 1.60 -7.60
CA LYS A 55 -30.77 0.28 -7.03
C LYS A 55 -29.29 -0.05 -7.09
N ILE A 56 -28.64 0.18 -8.24
CA ILE A 56 -27.22 -0.13 -8.41
C ILE A 56 -26.36 0.73 -7.47
N VAL A 57 -26.64 2.03 -7.38
CA VAL A 57 -25.90 2.95 -6.49
C VAL A 57 -26.14 2.61 -5.02
N ALA A 58 -27.38 2.26 -4.64
CA ALA A 58 -27.70 1.83 -3.28
C ALA A 58 -26.99 0.52 -2.93
N ASP A 59 -26.98 -0.47 -3.83
CA ASP A 59 -26.30 -1.75 -3.63
C ASP A 59 -24.77 -1.54 -3.47
N ILE A 60 -24.16 -0.61 -4.21
CA ILE A 60 -22.74 -0.23 -4.01
C ILE A 60 -22.52 0.47 -2.68
N SER A 61 -23.37 1.44 -2.36
CA SER A 61 -23.26 2.26 -1.15
C SER A 61 -23.41 1.42 0.12
N ALA A 62 -24.28 0.40 0.09
CA ALA A 62 -24.54 -0.48 1.22
C ALA A 62 -23.31 -1.32 1.61
N LEU A 63 -22.50 -1.73 0.62
CA LEU A 63 -21.27 -2.47 0.86
C LEU A 63 -20.09 -1.55 1.18
N ASN A 64 -20.10 -0.32 0.66
CA ASN A 64 -19.14 0.75 0.97
C ASN A 64 -17.65 0.38 0.83
N ILE A 65 -17.35 -0.56 -0.08
CA ILE A 65 -16.00 -1.05 -0.35
C ILE A 65 -15.69 -1.01 -1.85
N TYR A 66 -14.47 -0.61 -2.20
CA TYR A 66 -13.95 -0.78 -3.55
C TYR A 66 -13.33 -2.18 -3.70
N GLU A 67 -14.01 -3.04 -4.45
CA GLU A 67 -13.52 -4.38 -4.79
C GLU A 67 -13.05 -4.45 -6.25
N THR A 68 -11.92 -5.14 -6.47
CA THR A 68 -11.46 -5.52 -7.81
C THR A 68 -12.16 -6.79 -8.30
N LYS A 69 -11.80 -7.28 -9.49
CA LYS A 69 -12.34 -8.56 -10.02
C LYS A 69 -11.93 -9.76 -9.17
N GLN A 70 -10.80 -9.68 -8.46
CA GLN A 70 -10.19 -10.81 -7.78
C GLN A 70 -10.78 -10.95 -6.39
N GLY A 71 -11.41 -12.10 -6.10
CA GLY A 71 -11.82 -12.45 -4.74
C GLY A 71 -10.66 -13.02 -3.93
N GLY A 72 -10.87 -13.17 -2.61
CA GLY A 72 -9.91 -13.77 -1.69
C GLY A 72 -9.49 -15.20 -2.07
N LYS A 73 -8.48 -15.74 -1.38
CA LYS A 73 -7.97 -17.09 -1.64
C LYS A 73 -9.11 -18.11 -1.49
N GLY A 74 -9.36 -18.87 -2.55
CA GLY A 74 -10.46 -19.85 -2.61
C GLY A 74 -11.81 -19.26 -3.00
N ALA A 75 -11.90 -17.95 -3.28
CA ALA A 75 -13.11 -17.35 -3.82
C ALA A 75 -13.36 -17.88 -5.24
N VAL A 76 -14.50 -18.54 -5.41
CA VAL A 76 -14.97 -19.03 -6.71
C VAL A 76 -15.83 -17.96 -7.41
N GLU A 77 -16.35 -17.01 -6.64
CA GLU A 77 -17.23 -15.96 -7.12
C GLU A 77 -16.55 -14.61 -7.27
N THR A 78 -16.98 -13.87 -8.29
CA THR A 78 -16.65 -12.45 -8.44
C THR A 78 -17.22 -11.65 -7.25
N PRO A 79 -16.44 -10.73 -6.65
CA PRO A 79 -16.89 -9.89 -5.55
C PRO A 79 -18.16 -9.09 -5.86
N ALA A 80 -18.96 -8.83 -4.83
CA ALA A 80 -20.32 -8.30 -4.98
C ALA A 80 -20.32 -6.85 -5.51
N ASN A 81 -19.44 -6.00 -5.00
CA ASN A 81 -19.31 -4.62 -5.44
C ASN A 81 -18.63 -4.52 -6.80
N PHE A 82 -17.74 -5.44 -7.16
CA PHE A 82 -17.26 -5.52 -8.54
C PHE A 82 -18.39 -5.89 -9.51
N LYS A 83 -19.27 -6.84 -9.15
CA LYS A 83 -20.47 -7.16 -9.94
C LYS A 83 -21.39 -5.94 -10.09
N ASN A 84 -21.60 -5.17 -9.02
CA ASN A 84 -22.42 -3.94 -9.07
C ASN A 84 -21.76 -2.83 -9.88
N PHE A 85 -20.45 -2.68 -9.81
CA PHE A 85 -19.68 -1.78 -10.67
C PHE A 85 -19.87 -2.12 -12.15
N LYS A 86 -19.78 -3.40 -12.55
CA LYS A 86 -20.02 -3.79 -13.95
C LYS A 86 -21.41 -3.41 -14.43
N LYS A 87 -22.44 -3.51 -13.57
CA LYS A 87 -23.80 -3.03 -13.88
C LYS A 87 -23.82 -1.50 -14.03
N LEU A 88 -23.24 -0.77 -13.07
CA LEU A 88 -23.16 0.69 -13.12
C LEU A 88 -22.48 1.16 -14.41
N PHE A 89 -21.32 0.60 -14.73
CA PHE A 89 -20.55 0.88 -15.93
C PHE A 89 -21.33 0.59 -17.23
N GLY A 90 -22.06 -0.53 -17.27
CA GLY A 90 -22.83 -0.95 -18.43
C GLY A 90 -24.09 -0.12 -18.67
N THR A 91 -24.70 0.41 -17.61
CA THR A 91 -26.00 1.11 -17.68
C THR A 91 -25.87 2.63 -17.68
N ALA A 92 -24.92 3.19 -16.94
CA ALA A 92 -24.78 4.65 -16.81
C ALA A 92 -24.13 5.29 -18.04
N SER A 93 -24.63 6.46 -18.42
CA SER A 93 -24.01 7.36 -19.38
C SER A 93 -22.76 8.03 -18.82
N GLU A 94 -21.92 8.63 -19.68
CA GLU A 94 -20.75 9.41 -19.22
C GLU A 94 -21.16 10.58 -18.30
N SER A 95 -22.25 11.29 -18.60
CA SER A 95 -22.71 12.40 -17.76
C SER A 95 -23.18 11.95 -16.37
N GLU A 96 -23.83 10.79 -16.28
CA GLU A 96 -24.27 10.22 -15.01
C GLU A 96 -23.09 9.72 -14.17
N LEU A 97 -22.12 9.04 -14.78
CA LEU A 97 -20.89 8.65 -14.08
C LEU A 97 -20.13 9.91 -13.61
N LEU A 98 -20.09 10.96 -14.42
CA LEU A 98 -19.49 12.23 -14.01
C LEU A 98 -20.19 12.85 -12.81
N ALA A 99 -21.52 12.87 -12.79
CA ALA A 99 -22.28 13.32 -11.61
C ALA A 99 -21.98 12.45 -10.37
N PHE A 100 -21.85 11.13 -10.55
CA PHE A 100 -21.56 10.23 -9.43
C PHE A 100 -20.16 10.35 -8.84
N THR A 101 -19.21 10.99 -9.53
CA THR A 101 -17.92 11.36 -8.91
C THR A 101 -18.08 12.35 -7.74
N ASP A 102 -19.22 13.04 -7.63
CA ASP A 102 -19.58 13.91 -6.50
C ASP A 102 -20.42 13.20 -5.43
N ASN A 103 -20.77 11.92 -5.60
CA ASN A 103 -21.58 11.19 -4.64
C ASN A 103 -20.90 11.22 -3.26
N LYS A 104 -21.67 11.34 -2.16
CA LYS A 104 -21.08 11.37 -0.80
C LYS A 104 -20.41 10.07 -0.40
N ASN A 105 -20.82 8.93 -0.97
CA ASN A 105 -20.18 7.65 -0.74
C ASN A 105 -18.88 7.53 -1.55
N ASN A 106 -17.76 7.27 -0.87
CA ASN A 106 -16.44 7.18 -1.51
C ASN A 106 -16.34 6.00 -2.48
N ALA A 107 -16.92 4.84 -2.18
CA ALA A 107 -16.90 3.70 -3.08
C ALA A 107 -17.67 3.99 -4.38
N VAL A 108 -18.84 4.64 -4.28
CA VAL A 108 -19.61 5.08 -5.47
C VAL A 108 -18.79 6.06 -6.32
N ALA A 109 -18.19 7.07 -5.69
CA ALA A 109 -17.39 8.08 -6.39
C ALA A 109 -16.17 7.47 -7.09
N VAL A 110 -15.47 6.54 -6.44
CA VAL A 110 -14.33 5.81 -7.00
C VAL A 110 -14.75 4.94 -8.19
N TYR A 111 -15.81 4.14 -8.06
CA TYR A 111 -16.30 3.33 -9.16
C TYR A 111 -16.79 4.17 -10.34
N ALA A 112 -17.40 5.32 -10.08
CA ALA A 112 -17.81 6.25 -11.12
C ALA A 112 -16.60 6.87 -11.85
N ALA A 113 -15.56 7.26 -11.11
CA ALA A 113 -14.31 7.77 -11.69
C ALA A 113 -13.60 6.72 -12.56
N ILE A 114 -13.47 5.48 -12.06
CA ILE A 114 -12.91 4.34 -12.82
C ILE A 114 -13.74 4.06 -14.07
N GLY A 115 -15.07 4.03 -13.94
CA GLY A 115 -15.97 3.82 -15.07
C GLY A 115 -15.84 4.89 -16.16
N LEU A 116 -15.63 6.15 -15.77
CA LEU A 116 -15.34 7.23 -16.72
C LEU A 116 -14.01 7.03 -17.46
N GLN A 117 -12.95 6.69 -16.73
CA GLN A 117 -11.65 6.39 -17.33
C GLN A 117 -11.71 5.19 -18.27
N GLU A 118 -12.54 4.19 -17.97
CA GLU A 118 -12.76 3.03 -18.85
C GLU A 118 -13.56 3.37 -20.11
N LYS A 119 -14.52 4.29 -20.03
CA LYS A 119 -15.29 4.72 -21.21
C LYS A 119 -14.48 5.63 -22.12
N ASN A 120 -13.71 6.55 -21.55
CA ASN A 120 -13.02 7.56 -22.35
C ASN A 120 -11.80 8.14 -21.63
N ASN A 121 -10.62 7.94 -22.21
CA ASN A 121 -9.34 8.39 -21.66
C ASN A 121 -9.24 9.93 -21.49
N ARG A 122 -10.12 10.72 -22.13
CA ARG A 122 -10.18 12.17 -21.88
C ARG A 122 -10.46 12.52 -20.42
N TYR A 123 -11.08 11.60 -19.67
CA TYR A 123 -11.41 11.78 -18.27
C TYR A 123 -10.28 11.41 -17.31
N THR A 124 -9.24 10.71 -17.77
CA THR A 124 -8.14 10.19 -16.93
C THR A 124 -7.58 11.22 -15.97
N VAL A 125 -7.16 12.38 -16.47
CA VAL A 125 -6.60 13.47 -15.65
C VAL A 125 -7.67 14.17 -14.79
N PRO A 126 -8.78 14.70 -15.35
CA PRO A 126 -9.73 15.48 -14.56
C PRO A 126 -10.43 14.67 -13.46
N VAL A 127 -10.77 13.39 -13.68
CA VAL A 127 -11.35 12.58 -12.59
C VAL A 127 -10.32 12.20 -11.52
N PHE A 128 -9.07 11.97 -11.90
CA PHE A 128 -8.01 11.75 -10.93
C PHE A 128 -7.78 12.99 -10.06
N GLN A 129 -7.67 14.18 -10.67
CA GLN A 129 -7.55 15.44 -9.94
C GLN A 129 -8.74 15.66 -8.99
N LYS A 130 -9.96 15.30 -9.42
CA LYS A 130 -11.14 15.38 -8.58
C LYS A 130 -11.06 14.45 -7.37
N MET A 131 -10.65 13.20 -7.58
CA MET A 131 -10.45 12.25 -6.49
C MET A 131 -9.30 12.62 -5.56
N LEU A 132 -8.26 13.29 -6.07
CA LEU A 132 -7.14 13.80 -5.27
C LEU A 132 -7.58 14.82 -4.21
N ASN A 133 -8.59 15.62 -4.52
CA ASN A 133 -9.12 16.63 -3.60
C ASN A 133 -10.23 16.10 -2.68
N ARG A 134 -10.59 14.82 -2.84
CA ARG A 134 -11.69 14.21 -2.11
C ARG A 134 -11.23 13.79 -0.73
N LYS A 135 -12.00 14.20 0.29
CA LYS A 135 -11.71 13.85 1.69
C LYS A 135 -12.14 12.42 2.03
N GLY A 136 -11.53 11.87 3.06
CA GLY A 136 -11.86 10.57 3.63
C GLY A 136 -11.07 9.43 2.99
N ARG A 137 -11.37 8.21 3.43
CA ARG A 137 -10.76 6.97 2.93
C ARG A 137 -11.81 6.16 2.18
N VAL A 138 -11.35 5.25 1.34
CA VAL A 138 -12.17 4.22 0.73
C VAL A 138 -11.63 2.86 1.21
N HIS A 139 -12.49 2.06 1.82
CA HIS A 139 -12.12 0.67 2.09
C HIS A 139 -11.94 -0.03 0.75
N PHE A 140 -10.92 -0.87 0.64
CA PHE A 140 -10.70 -1.66 -0.56
C PHE A 140 -10.46 -3.12 -0.24
N GLN A 141 -10.77 -3.96 -1.23
CA GLN A 141 -10.38 -5.35 -1.25
C GLN A 141 -9.89 -5.75 -2.65
N ASP A 142 -8.65 -6.20 -2.73
CA ASP A 142 -8.07 -6.82 -3.91
C ASP A 142 -7.55 -8.22 -3.54
N GLY A 143 -8.34 -9.23 -3.87
CA GLY A 143 -8.07 -10.60 -3.42
C GLY A 143 -8.11 -10.73 -1.90
N CYS A 144 -6.96 -11.08 -1.32
CA CYS A 144 -6.76 -11.19 0.14
C CYS A 144 -6.27 -9.89 0.77
N ILE A 145 -5.96 -8.87 -0.03
CA ILE A 145 -5.47 -7.59 0.45
C ILE A 145 -6.68 -6.75 0.77
N ILE A 146 -6.81 -6.35 2.03
CA ILE A 146 -7.90 -5.53 2.56
C ILE A 146 -7.26 -4.33 3.25
N GLY A 147 -7.82 -3.15 3.05
CA GLY A 147 -7.31 -1.94 3.70
C GLY A 147 -8.16 -0.71 3.42
N GLU A 148 -7.54 0.45 3.64
CA GLU A 148 -8.15 1.76 3.42
C GLU A 148 -7.19 2.68 2.69
N ASP A 149 -7.60 3.15 1.51
CA ASP A 149 -6.78 4.01 0.68
C ASP A 149 -7.39 5.41 0.55
N HIS A 150 -6.56 6.36 0.10
CA HIS A 150 -7.08 7.62 -0.42
C HIS A 150 -7.90 7.33 -1.70
N PRO A 151 -9.07 7.97 -1.94
CA PRO A 151 -9.93 7.71 -3.11
C PRO A 151 -9.23 7.85 -4.48
N ALA A 152 -8.12 8.58 -4.53
CA ALA A 152 -7.31 8.72 -5.74
C ALA A 152 -6.51 7.46 -6.10
N GLU A 153 -6.15 6.60 -5.14
CA GLU A 153 -5.25 5.46 -5.40
C GLU A 153 -5.88 4.39 -6.31
N PRO A 154 -7.13 3.93 -6.09
CA PRO A 154 -7.78 3.01 -7.02
C PRO A 154 -7.86 3.57 -8.45
N VAL A 155 -8.09 4.88 -8.58
CA VAL A 155 -8.18 5.58 -9.86
C VAL A 155 -6.83 5.68 -10.56
N TYR A 156 -5.74 5.83 -9.80
CA TYR A 156 -4.38 5.76 -10.32
C TYR A 156 -4.06 4.36 -10.86
N TRP A 157 -4.27 3.33 -10.04
CA TRP A 157 -3.96 1.95 -10.39
C TRP A 157 -4.74 1.47 -11.60
N ASN A 158 -6.01 1.87 -11.72
CA ASN A 158 -6.82 1.59 -12.89
C ASN A 158 -6.22 2.15 -14.19
N HIS A 159 -5.61 3.34 -14.16
CA HIS A 159 -4.92 3.88 -15.34
C HIS A 159 -3.58 3.19 -15.55
N TYR A 160 -2.79 3.03 -14.48
CA TYR A 160 -1.46 2.42 -14.53
C TYR A 160 -1.49 1.01 -15.13
N TYR A 161 -2.43 0.15 -14.70
CA TYR A 161 -2.52 -1.24 -15.16
C TYR A 161 -3.12 -1.42 -16.55
N LYS A 162 -3.61 -0.35 -17.20
CA LYS A 162 -4.01 -0.38 -18.62
C LYS A 162 -2.83 -0.20 -19.58
N LEU A 163 -1.70 0.31 -19.06
CA LEU A 163 -0.53 0.63 -19.87
C LEU A 163 0.40 -0.58 -19.95
N GLU A 164 0.97 -0.79 -21.13
CA GLU A 164 2.05 -1.74 -21.32
C GLU A 164 3.35 -1.21 -20.69
N SER A 165 4.27 -2.11 -20.34
CA SER A 165 5.53 -1.71 -19.69
C SER A 165 6.34 -0.67 -20.46
N LYS A 166 6.23 -0.65 -21.80
CA LYS A 166 6.92 0.32 -22.68
C LYS A 166 6.27 1.71 -22.65
N GLU A 167 5.01 1.80 -22.24
CA GLU A 167 4.20 3.03 -22.24
C GLU A 167 4.31 3.80 -20.92
N LEU A 168 4.64 3.11 -19.82
CA LEU A 168 4.72 3.70 -18.47
C LEU A 168 5.59 4.97 -18.40
N LYS A 169 6.66 5.04 -19.22
CA LYS A 169 7.56 6.20 -19.26
C LYS A 169 7.05 7.34 -20.16
N SER A 170 6.30 7.03 -21.21
CA SER A 170 5.92 7.98 -22.26
C SER A 170 4.45 8.45 -22.17
N ASP A 171 3.58 7.73 -21.46
CA ASP A 171 2.17 8.08 -21.34
C ASP A 171 1.98 9.45 -20.67
N SER A 172 1.31 10.37 -21.38
CA SER A 172 1.13 11.75 -20.97
C SER A 172 0.08 11.89 -19.86
N GLY A 173 -0.88 10.97 -19.81
CA GLY A 173 -1.85 10.87 -18.72
C GLY A 173 -1.12 10.52 -17.43
N LEU A 174 -0.44 9.37 -17.39
CA LEU A 174 0.30 8.89 -16.23
C LEU A 174 1.33 9.92 -15.75
N LYS A 175 2.02 10.63 -16.67
CA LYS A 175 2.91 11.74 -16.30
C LYS A 175 2.23 12.82 -15.48
N GLN A 176 0.99 13.18 -15.85
CA GLN A 176 0.21 14.19 -15.11
C GLN A 176 -0.26 13.64 -13.76
N LEU A 177 -0.75 12.40 -13.72
CA LEU A 177 -1.13 11.75 -12.45
C LEU A 177 0.06 11.69 -11.49
N ASP A 178 1.20 11.18 -11.95
CA ASP A 178 2.45 11.09 -11.19
C ASP A 178 2.89 12.46 -10.64
N SER A 179 2.77 13.52 -11.44
CA SER A 179 3.11 14.88 -11.00
C SER A 179 2.16 15.40 -9.92
N MET A 180 0.86 15.09 -10.02
CA MET A 180 -0.14 15.46 -9.04
C MET A 180 0.05 14.72 -7.71
N LEU A 181 0.45 13.44 -7.75
CA LEU A 181 0.73 12.64 -6.55
C LEU A 181 1.80 13.24 -5.65
N LEU A 182 2.77 13.97 -6.22
CA LEU A 182 3.80 14.64 -5.43
C LEU A 182 3.23 15.65 -4.42
N PHE A 183 2.02 16.16 -4.67
CA PHE A 183 1.33 17.10 -3.78
C PHE A 183 0.46 16.42 -2.72
N MET A 184 0.36 15.08 -2.72
CA MET A 184 -0.43 14.31 -1.77
C MET A 184 0.46 13.79 -0.62
N PRO A 185 0.44 14.43 0.56
CA PRO A 185 1.34 14.08 1.67
C PRO A 185 1.02 12.70 2.27
N ASP A 186 -0.22 12.24 2.16
CA ASP A 186 -0.75 11.01 2.75
C ASP A 186 -0.97 9.88 1.72
N SER A 187 -0.40 10.03 0.52
CA SER A 187 -0.34 8.96 -0.48
C SER A 187 0.35 7.72 0.06
N SER A 188 -0.05 6.52 -0.35
CA SER A 188 0.68 5.30 0.04
C SER A 188 2.15 5.34 -0.40
N GLU A 189 3.01 4.60 0.30
CA GLU A 189 4.42 4.50 -0.12
C GLU A 189 4.56 3.81 -1.47
N LEU A 190 3.65 2.89 -1.80
CA LEU A 190 3.66 2.15 -3.05
C LEU A 190 3.39 3.06 -4.25
N ILE A 191 2.35 3.92 -4.18
CA ILE A 191 2.00 4.79 -5.28
C ILE A 191 3.07 5.88 -5.49
N LEU A 192 3.62 6.43 -4.41
CA LEU A 192 4.71 7.41 -4.48
C LEU A 192 5.98 6.79 -5.07
N THR A 193 6.35 5.56 -4.65
CA THR A 193 7.46 4.80 -5.24
C THR A 193 7.28 4.64 -6.74
N THR A 194 6.07 4.28 -7.15
CA THR A 194 5.74 4.02 -8.56
C THR A 194 5.85 5.29 -9.40
N ALA A 195 5.32 6.42 -8.90
CA ALA A 195 5.43 7.71 -9.57
C ALA A 195 6.89 8.15 -9.72
N LEU A 196 7.72 7.96 -8.69
CA LEU A 196 9.13 8.39 -8.70
C LEU A 196 10.05 7.48 -9.52
N ARG A 197 9.69 6.19 -9.69
CA ARG A 197 10.51 5.20 -10.42
C ARG A 197 10.58 5.46 -11.92
N ASN A 198 9.50 5.97 -12.51
CA ASN A 198 9.32 5.91 -13.96
C ASN A 198 9.90 7.10 -14.73
N ARG A 199 10.32 8.18 -14.04
CA ARG A 199 10.71 9.43 -14.71
C ARG A 199 11.59 10.31 -13.84
N THR A 200 12.31 11.22 -14.49
CA THR A 200 12.91 12.39 -13.84
C THR A 200 11.96 13.59 -13.92
N TYR A 201 11.94 14.40 -12.88
CA TYR A 201 11.03 15.53 -12.74
C TYR A 201 11.72 16.88 -12.99
N SER A 202 10.93 17.89 -13.38
CA SER A 202 11.42 19.25 -13.55
C SER A 202 11.79 19.90 -12.22
N GLU A 203 12.58 20.96 -12.29
CA GLU A 203 13.02 21.75 -11.13
C GLU A 203 11.88 22.21 -10.21
N GLY A 204 10.73 22.58 -10.76
CA GLY A 204 9.56 22.97 -9.97
C GLY A 204 9.02 21.84 -9.10
N LEU A 205 8.96 20.62 -9.65
CA LEU A 205 8.48 19.43 -8.92
C LEU A 205 9.56 18.84 -8.01
N LYS A 206 10.84 19.05 -8.30
CA LYS A 206 11.96 18.66 -7.42
C LYS A 206 11.80 19.22 -6.01
N LYS A 207 11.39 20.50 -5.87
CA LYS A 207 11.11 21.10 -4.55
C LYS A 207 10.00 20.36 -3.80
N GLN A 208 8.98 19.92 -4.52
CA GLN A 208 7.88 19.15 -3.93
C GLN A 208 8.35 17.74 -3.51
N ILE A 209 9.21 17.09 -4.30
CA ILE A 209 9.83 15.82 -3.91
C ILE A 209 10.72 16.00 -2.67
N ALA A 210 11.50 17.09 -2.60
CA ALA A 210 12.28 17.41 -1.42
C ALA A 210 11.39 17.63 -0.18
N LYS A 211 10.21 18.24 -0.34
CA LYS A 211 9.21 18.36 0.73
C LYS A 211 8.77 16.97 1.22
N GLN A 212 8.44 16.08 0.28
CA GLN A 212 8.10 14.69 0.59
C GLN A 212 9.24 13.98 1.34
N ALA A 213 10.49 14.17 0.92
CA ALA A 213 11.64 13.52 1.53
C ALA A 213 11.96 14.05 2.94
N PHE A 214 11.94 15.37 3.16
CA PHE A 214 12.54 15.99 4.35
C PHE A 214 11.55 16.58 5.34
N GLU A 215 10.32 16.90 4.92
CA GLU A 215 9.26 17.39 5.81
C GLU A 215 8.31 16.25 6.19
N TYR A 216 7.98 15.39 5.22
CA TYR A 216 7.10 14.24 5.44
C TYR A 216 7.85 12.93 5.64
N HIS A 217 9.19 12.96 5.63
CA HIS A 217 10.07 11.80 5.86
C HIS A 217 9.74 10.58 4.99
N ARG A 218 9.28 10.82 3.76
CA ARG A 218 8.82 9.77 2.84
C ARG A 218 10.02 9.10 2.17
N LEU A 219 10.20 7.82 2.47
CA LEU A 219 11.31 7.00 2.00
C LEU A 219 11.49 7.01 0.46
N PRO A 220 10.43 6.83 -0.35
CA PRO A 220 10.55 6.85 -1.80
C PRO A 220 11.09 8.17 -2.34
N ALA A 221 10.69 9.29 -1.75
CA ALA A 221 11.17 10.61 -2.12
C ALA A 221 12.64 10.81 -1.73
N LEU A 222 13.04 10.33 -0.54
CA LEU A 222 14.43 10.35 -0.10
C LEU A 222 15.34 9.58 -1.07
N LEU A 223 14.92 8.38 -1.48
CA LEU A 223 15.68 7.54 -2.42
C LEU A 223 15.76 8.15 -3.81
N TYR A 224 14.69 8.79 -4.26
CA TYR A 224 14.71 9.55 -5.51
C TYR A 224 15.73 10.69 -5.46
N ILE A 225 15.71 11.52 -4.40
CA ILE A 225 16.65 12.64 -4.23
C ILE A 225 18.09 12.12 -4.13
N THR A 226 18.31 11.00 -3.44
CA THR A 226 19.62 10.33 -3.35
C THR A 226 20.13 9.87 -4.72
N SER A 227 19.25 9.39 -5.60
CA SER A 227 19.63 8.89 -6.92
C SER A 227 19.93 10.00 -7.93
N TRP A 228 19.16 11.10 -7.90
CA TRP A 228 19.17 12.10 -8.98
C TRP A 228 19.71 13.47 -8.57
N HIS A 229 19.64 13.82 -7.29
CA HIS A 229 19.93 15.17 -6.78
C HIS A 229 20.85 15.17 -5.56
N LYS A 230 21.63 14.10 -5.39
CA LYS A 230 22.51 13.86 -4.23
C LYS A 230 23.39 15.03 -3.83
N LYS A 231 24.06 15.64 -4.82
CA LYS A 231 25.01 16.74 -4.59
C LYS A 231 24.33 17.99 -4.02
N GLU A 232 23.15 18.31 -4.55
CA GLU A 232 22.39 19.50 -4.17
C GLU A 232 21.81 19.37 -2.76
N TYR A 233 21.34 18.18 -2.39
CA TYR A 233 20.71 17.91 -1.11
C TYR A 233 21.63 17.15 -0.14
N ALA A 234 22.95 17.27 -0.28
CA ALA A 234 23.90 16.43 0.44
C ALA A 234 23.77 16.50 1.97
N VAL A 235 23.59 17.71 2.52
CA VAL A 235 23.44 17.91 3.97
C VAL A 235 22.15 17.29 4.50
N PRO A 236 20.94 17.64 4.00
CA PRO A 236 19.71 17.04 4.50
C PRO A 236 19.62 15.52 4.23
N LEU A 237 20.17 15.02 3.13
CA LEU A 237 20.22 13.58 2.85
C LEU A 237 21.03 12.81 3.90
N GLN A 238 22.25 13.28 4.22
CA GLN A 238 23.08 12.63 5.22
C GLN A 238 22.39 12.61 6.58
N LYS A 239 21.68 13.68 6.94
CA LYS A 239 20.89 13.75 8.18
C LYS A 239 19.81 12.67 8.21
N GLU A 240 18.99 12.53 7.17
CA GLU A 240 17.93 11.51 7.12
C GLU A 240 18.50 10.09 7.13
N LEU A 241 19.56 9.82 6.34
CA LEU A 241 20.20 8.50 6.30
C LEU A 241 20.80 8.10 7.65
N LEU A 242 21.36 9.07 8.39
CA LEU A 242 21.84 8.85 9.75
C LEU A 242 20.72 8.46 10.73
N GLU A 243 19.51 9.00 10.57
CA GLU A 243 18.37 8.61 11.39
C GLU A 243 17.86 7.22 10.98
N LEU A 244 17.82 6.90 9.69
CA LEU A 244 17.39 5.60 9.19
C LEU A 244 18.28 4.44 9.68
N ILE A 245 19.61 4.59 9.67
CA ILE A 245 20.50 3.52 10.17
C ILE A 245 20.37 3.30 11.68
N LYS A 246 19.87 4.29 12.44
CA LYS A 246 19.63 4.17 13.89
C LYS A 246 18.24 3.62 14.21
N ASN A 247 17.33 3.52 13.23
CA ASN A 247 15.96 3.15 13.48
C ASN A 247 15.82 1.63 13.70
N ASP A 248 15.62 1.20 14.94
CA ASP A 248 15.51 -0.21 15.31
C ASP A 248 14.31 -0.95 14.70
N SER A 249 13.31 -0.25 14.14
CA SER A 249 12.16 -0.88 13.47
C SER A 249 12.47 -1.37 12.04
N LEU A 250 13.58 -0.93 11.44
CA LEU A 250 14.00 -1.36 10.11
C LEU A 250 14.85 -2.62 10.20
N ASP A 251 14.66 -3.55 9.25
CA ASP A 251 15.51 -4.72 9.15
C ASP A 251 16.93 -4.35 8.69
N THR A 252 17.83 -5.29 8.94
CA THR A 252 19.26 -5.14 8.69
C THR A 252 19.59 -4.88 7.22
N ASP A 253 18.86 -5.46 6.26
CA ASP A 253 19.16 -5.29 4.84
C ASP A 253 18.87 -3.86 4.38
N HIS A 254 17.75 -3.28 4.83
CA HIS A 254 17.44 -1.87 4.57
C HIS A 254 18.47 -0.95 5.22
N LYS A 255 18.87 -1.19 6.48
CA LYS A 255 19.90 -0.39 7.15
C LYS A 255 21.25 -0.46 6.45
N ARG A 256 21.65 -1.63 5.96
CA ARG A 256 22.87 -1.79 5.15
C ARG A 256 22.82 -0.96 3.88
N TYR A 257 21.68 -0.96 3.20
CA TYR A 257 21.47 -0.12 2.03
C TYR A 257 21.65 1.37 2.37
N TYR A 258 21.00 1.88 3.42
CA TYR A 258 21.13 3.29 3.84
C TYR A 258 22.55 3.63 4.30
N LEU A 259 23.24 2.70 4.98
CA LEU A 259 24.64 2.87 5.33
C LEU A 259 25.52 3.01 4.08
N SER A 260 25.31 2.19 3.05
CA SER A 260 26.06 2.31 1.80
C SER A 260 25.80 3.65 1.10
N GLU A 261 24.56 4.12 1.09
CA GLU A 261 24.22 5.45 0.56
C GLU A 261 24.88 6.56 1.40
N LEU A 262 24.90 6.45 2.73
CA LEU A 262 25.56 7.41 3.61
C LEU A 262 27.08 7.45 3.40
N LEU A 263 27.74 6.29 3.32
CA LEU A 263 29.17 6.20 3.08
C LEU A 263 29.58 6.79 1.73
N SER A 264 28.70 6.73 0.74
CA SER A 264 28.98 7.29 -0.58
C SER A 264 29.10 8.82 -0.60
N PHE A 265 28.82 9.52 0.51
CA PHE A 265 29.09 10.96 0.66
C PHE A 265 30.56 11.28 0.98
N ASN A 266 31.37 10.29 1.40
CA ASN A 266 32.77 10.46 1.77
C ASN A 266 32.97 11.59 2.80
N ASN A 267 32.15 11.60 3.85
CA ASN A 267 32.14 12.65 4.85
C ASN A 267 32.62 12.11 6.21
N VAL A 268 33.82 12.54 6.61
CA VAL A 268 34.46 12.16 7.87
C VAL A 268 33.68 12.58 9.11
N GLU A 269 32.80 13.59 9.02
CA GLU A 269 31.96 14.03 10.14
C GLU A 269 30.97 12.94 10.57
N ASN A 270 30.59 12.03 9.66
CA ASN A 270 29.68 10.92 9.95
C ASN A 270 30.36 9.77 10.73
N LYS A 271 31.71 9.77 10.82
CA LYS A 271 32.51 8.66 11.39
C LYS A 271 31.93 8.13 12.71
N LYS A 272 31.68 9.02 13.67
CA LYS A 272 31.23 8.64 15.02
C LYS A 272 29.88 7.92 14.97
N ALA A 273 28.93 8.43 14.18
CA ALA A 273 27.60 7.86 14.09
C ALA A 273 27.61 6.52 13.35
N ILE A 274 28.41 6.41 12.28
CA ILE A 274 28.60 5.15 11.54
C ILE A 274 29.21 4.08 12.45
N LEU A 275 30.30 4.38 13.16
CA LEU A 275 30.92 3.41 14.09
C LEU A 275 29.97 2.93 15.18
N ASN A 276 29.12 3.83 15.71
CA ASN A 276 28.11 3.44 16.69
C ASN A 276 27.09 2.44 16.12
N TYR A 277 26.73 2.58 14.84
CA TYR A 277 25.88 1.60 14.14
C TYR A 277 26.63 0.27 13.91
N LEU A 278 27.84 0.33 13.35
CA LEU A 278 28.65 -0.85 13.01
C LEU A 278 29.00 -1.75 14.21
N ARG A 279 29.05 -1.18 15.43
CA ARG A 279 29.26 -1.93 16.67
C ARG A 279 28.03 -2.73 17.10
N LYS A 280 26.83 -2.30 16.71
CA LYS A 280 25.56 -2.94 17.08
C LYS A 280 25.15 -4.03 16.10
N ASP A 281 25.49 -3.84 14.82
CA ASP A 281 25.14 -4.75 13.75
C ASP A 281 26.42 -5.21 13.07
N SER A 282 26.68 -6.51 13.00
CA SER A 282 27.89 -7.08 12.37
C SER A 282 27.69 -7.56 10.94
N SER A 283 26.48 -7.46 10.38
CA SER A 283 26.13 -7.94 9.03
C SER A 283 26.88 -7.25 7.89
N TRP A 284 27.43 -6.06 8.14
CA TRP A 284 28.23 -5.30 7.17
C TRP A 284 29.59 -5.92 6.89
N LYS A 285 30.10 -6.82 7.74
CA LYS A 285 31.47 -7.36 7.64
C LYS A 285 31.74 -8.15 6.36
N GLU A 286 30.69 -8.67 5.72
CA GLU A 286 30.79 -9.42 4.47
C GLU A 286 30.50 -8.54 3.23
N ASP A 287 30.14 -7.27 3.44
CA ASP A 287 29.77 -6.36 2.37
C ASP A 287 30.99 -5.62 1.80
N GLY A 288 31.52 -6.14 0.70
CA GLY A 288 32.68 -5.55 0.02
C GLY A 288 32.49 -4.10 -0.40
N LYS A 289 31.25 -3.67 -0.72
CA LYS A 289 30.96 -2.28 -1.09
C LYS A 289 31.11 -1.39 0.14
N ILE A 290 30.48 -1.73 1.26
CA ILE A 290 30.60 -0.98 2.51
C ILE A 290 32.06 -0.88 2.94
N LEU A 291 32.79 -2.01 2.97
CA LEU A 291 34.20 -2.04 3.36
C LEU A 291 35.06 -1.09 2.50
N SER A 292 34.87 -1.12 1.18
CA SER A 292 35.63 -0.26 0.26
C SER A 292 35.35 1.25 0.42
N GLN A 293 34.25 1.62 1.06
CA GLN A 293 33.86 3.03 1.25
C GLN A 293 34.20 3.57 2.64
N MET A 294 34.58 2.72 3.60
CA MET A 294 34.86 3.12 4.99
C MET A 294 36.02 4.11 5.11
N GLU A 295 37.13 3.85 4.41
CA GLU A 295 38.34 4.67 4.50
C GLU A 295 38.09 6.12 4.06
N ASN A 296 37.27 6.31 3.02
CA ASN A 296 36.87 7.64 2.53
C ASN A 296 36.01 8.42 3.54
N ASN A 297 35.47 7.74 4.56
CA ASN A 297 34.74 8.34 5.67
C ASN A 297 35.58 8.39 6.96
N GLY A 298 36.90 8.21 6.84
CA GLY A 298 37.85 8.28 7.95
C GLY A 298 37.79 7.08 8.90
N ILE A 299 37.18 5.98 8.48
CA ILE A 299 37.05 4.75 9.28
C ILE A 299 38.11 3.75 8.79
N SER A 300 39.10 3.47 9.63
CA SER A 300 40.15 2.48 9.34
C SER A 300 39.84 1.13 9.97
N ALA A 301 40.57 0.08 9.58
CA ALA A 301 40.44 -1.26 10.14
C ALA A 301 40.58 -1.30 11.67
N GLU A 302 41.35 -0.38 12.25
CA GLU A 302 41.56 -0.25 13.70
C GLU A 302 40.30 0.21 14.43
N ASP A 303 39.41 0.94 13.77
CA ASP A 303 38.21 1.51 14.41
C ASP A 303 37.10 0.45 14.66
N TYR A 304 37.16 -0.69 13.96
CA TYR A 304 36.12 -1.73 13.96
C TYR A 304 36.63 -3.16 14.18
N LYS A 305 37.91 -3.30 14.54
CA LYS A 305 38.48 -4.55 15.08
C LYS A 305 37.82 -4.93 16.41
#